data_AF-A0A3E0C6M3-F1
#
_entry.id   AF-A0A3E0C6M3-F1
#
_cell.length_a   1.000
_cell.length_b   1.000
_cell.length_c   1.000
_cell.angle_alpha   90.00
_cell.angle_beta   90.00
_cell.angle_gamma   90.00
#
_symmetry.space_group_name_H-M   'P 1'
#
loop_
_entity.id
_entity.type
_entity.pdbx_description
1 polymer ?
#
loop_
_entity_poly.entity_id
_entity_poly.type
_entity_poly.pdbx_seq_one_letter_code
_entity_poly.pdbx_strand_id
1 'polypeptide(L)'
;MDHDLTSSEPALAPTPTLREIFGGFLGLGLISFGGALPLARRALVEQRRWLSADEFADLLGLCQFLPGGNVINLSVAMGMRFRGVPGALAGLLGLIAGPSLVVIGLGVLYEHTQNDPHVRHLFAGLAAAAAGLLISMALKIVLPLRRSPMAAFIAALGFIAIAIMRLPLLPTMLVLTPLSIYIASRSAR
;
A
#
# COMPACT_ATOMS: atom_id res chain seq x y z
N MET A 1 -4.80 42.89 20.35
CA MET A 1 -5.70 42.48 19.24
C MET A 1 -5.15 41.17 18.74
N ASP A 2 -5.38 40.18 19.59
CA ASP A 2 -4.65 38.93 19.64
C ASP A 2 -5.39 37.94 18.74
N HIS A 3 -4.79 37.63 17.59
CA HIS A 3 -5.27 36.56 16.73
C HIS A 3 -4.92 35.22 17.39
N ASP A 4 -5.75 34.80 18.35
CA ASP A 4 -5.82 33.41 18.81
C ASP A 4 -6.33 32.54 17.66
N LEU A 5 -5.40 32.13 16.79
CA LEU A 5 -5.60 31.02 15.86
C LEU A 5 -5.37 29.73 16.64
N THR A 6 -6.28 29.40 17.55
CA THR A 6 -6.47 28.00 17.94
C THR A 6 -7.05 27.28 16.73
N SER A 7 -6.18 26.83 15.84
CA SER A 7 -6.52 25.82 14.85
C SER A 7 -7.00 24.60 15.63
N SER A 8 -8.33 24.45 15.74
CA SER A 8 -8.99 23.32 16.36
C SER A 8 -8.60 22.05 15.62
N GLU A 9 -7.49 21.42 16.00
CA GLU A 9 -7.19 20.08 15.55
C GLU A 9 -8.37 19.19 15.96
N PRO A 10 -8.98 18.46 15.00
CA PRO A 10 -10.12 17.63 15.30
C PRO A 10 -9.74 16.62 16.37
N ALA A 11 -10.49 16.60 17.47
CA ALA A 11 -10.24 15.70 18.59
C ALA A 11 -10.14 14.24 18.13
N LEU A 12 -9.10 13.55 18.61
CA LEU A 12 -8.88 12.12 18.34
C LEU A 12 -10.01 11.29 18.91
N ALA A 13 -10.33 10.20 18.22
CA ALA A 13 -11.34 9.24 18.67
C ALA A 13 -10.87 8.50 19.94
N PRO A 14 -11.81 8.00 20.77
CA PRO A 14 -11.46 7.16 21.91
C PRO A 14 -10.69 5.90 21.49
N THR A 15 -9.97 5.30 22.45
CA THR A 15 -9.11 4.14 22.18
C THR A 15 -9.91 2.97 21.58
N PRO A 16 -9.53 2.48 20.39
CA PRO A 16 -10.33 1.51 19.67
C PRO A 16 -10.42 0.18 20.42
N THR A 17 -11.56 -0.45 20.31
CA THR A 17 -11.79 -1.83 20.77
C THR A 17 -11.15 -2.84 19.82
N LEU A 18 -10.93 -4.07 20.30
CA LEU A 18 -10.40 -5.17 19.49
C LEU A 18 -11.22 -5.42 18.21
N ARG A 19 -12.55 -5.32 18.32
CA ARG A 19 -13.47 -5.49 17.19
C ARG A 19 -13.34 -4.37 16.17
N GLU A 20 -13.14 -3.15 16.64
CA GLU A 20 -12.94 -2.00 15.76
C GLU A 20 -11.61 -2.12 15.01
N ILE A 21 -10.51 -2.47 15.70
CA ILE A 21 -9.20 -2.73 15.08
C ILE A 21 -9.34 -3.82 14.02
N PHE A 22 -9.92 -4.97 14.38
CA PHE A 22 -10.14 -6.08 13.46
C PHE A 22 -10.98 -5.65 12.24
N GLY A 23 -12.12 -5.02 12.46
CA GLY A 23 -13.01 -4.57 11.38
C GLY A 23 -12.40 -3.47 10.50
N GLY A 24 -11.58 -2.58 11.09
CA GLY A 24 -10.84 -1.56 10.36
C GLY A 24 -9.83 -2.16 9.40
N PHE A 25 -9.01 -3.10 9.88
CA PHE A 25 -8.03 -3.77 9.05
C PHE A 25 -8.65 -4.79 8.10
N LEU A 26 -9.79 -5.41 8.45
CA LEU A 26 -10.55 -6.28 7.55
C LEU A 26 -11.08 -5.53 6.34
N GLY A 27 -11.73 -4.39 6.58
CA GLY A 27 -12.15 -3.51 5.50
C GLY A 27 -10.96 -3.14 4.63
N LEU A 28 -9.88 -2.67 5.25
CA LEU A 28 -8.66 -2.28 4.56
C LEU A 28 -8.06 -3.42 3.72
N GLY A 29 -7.99 -4.65 4.24
CA GLY A 29 -7.51 -5.82 3.49
C GLY A 29 -8.35 -6.11 2.24
N LEU A 30 -9.67 -5.98 2.34
CA LEU A 30 -10.60 -6.23 1.23
C LEU A 30 -10.54 -5.17 0.12
N ILE A 31 -10.25 -3.90 0.45
CA ILE A 31 -10.30 -2.79 -0.51
C ILE A 31 -8.93 -2.30 -0.99
N SER A 32 -7.83 -2.75 -0.38
CA SER A 32 -6.47 -2.25 -0.67
C SER A 32 -5.84 -2.87 -1.92
N PHE A 33 -6.34 -2.52 -3.11
CA PHE A 33 -5.68 -2.86 -4.37
C PHE A 33 -4.83 -1.70 -4.90
N GLY A 34 -3.52 -1.92 -5.07
CA GLY A 34 -2.62 -0.97 -5.76
C GLY A 34 -2.27 0.32 -5.01
N GLY A 35 -2.70 0.50 -3.76
CA GLY A 35 -2.50 1.74 -3.01
C GLY A 35 -2.85 1.62 -1.52
N ALA A 36 -2.34 0.58 -0.86
CA ALA A 36 -2.71 0.25 0.51
C ALA A 36 -2.32 1.33 1.53
N LEU A 37 -1.19 2.01 1.34
CA LEU A 37 -0.72 3.06 2.27
C LEU A 37 -1.58 4.34 2.25
N PRO A 38 -1.90 4.95 1.09
CA PRO A 38 -2.85 6.06 1.03
C PRO A 38 -4.22 5.70 1.63
N LEU A 39 -4.67 4.46 1.40
CA LEU A 39 -5.95 3.99 1.91
C LEU A 39 -5.91 3.77 3.43
N ALA A 40 -4.79 3.27 3.95
CA ALA A 40 -4.52 3.21 5.39
C ALA A 40 -4.50 4.58 6.03
N ARG A 41 -3.80 5.56 5.45
CA ARG A 41 -3.79 6.93 5.96
C ARG A 41 -5.22 7.49 6.03
N ARG A 42 -6.00 7.36 4.95
CA ARG A 42 -7.39 7.81 4.92
C ARG A 42 -8.26 7.09 5.95
N ALA A 43 -8.14 5.77 6.07
CA ALA A 43 -8.95 5.00 7.03
C ALA A 43 -8.60 5.34 8.48
N LEU A 44 -7.31 5.43 8.80
CA LEU A 44 -6.82 5.56 10.19
C LEU A 44 -6.81 7.00 10.69
N VAL A 45 -6.45 7.95 9.82
CA VAL A 45 -6.33 9.38 10.17
C VAL A 45 -7.63 10.12 9.87
N GLU A 46 -8.18 9.99 8.66
CA GLU A 46 -9.31 10.84 8.23
C GLU A 46 -10.67 10.29 8.67
N GLN A 47 -10.92 8.98 8.46
CA GLN A 47 -12.21 8.36 8.72
C GLN A 47 -12.39 7.96 10.19
N ARG A 48 -11.44 7.18 10.73
CA ARG A 48 -11.53 6.64 12.09
C ARG A 48 -10.88 7.52 13.14
N ARG A 49 -9.98 8.43 12.74
CA ARG A 49 -9.27 9.38 13.60
C ARG A 49 -8.62 8.72 14.83
N TRP A 50 -8.08 7.53 14.62
CA TRP A 50 -7.33 6.81 15.66
C TRP A 50 -5.91 7.36 15.81
N LEU A 51 -5.38 7.95 14.74
CA LEU A 51 -4.04 8.54 14.71
C LEU A 51 -4.13 9.94 14.12
N SER A 52 -3.31 10.86 14.62
CA SER A 52 -3.03 12.11 13.91
C SER A 52 -2.18 11.85 12.67
N ALA A 53 -2.04 12.86 11.80
CA ALA A 53 -1.19 12.74 10.61
C ALA A 53 0.28 12.49 10.99
N ASP A 54 0.77 13.14 12.04
CA ASP A 54 2.14 13.02 12.54
C ASP A 54 2.37 11.66 13.20
N GLU A 55 1.44 11.22 14.03
CA GLU A 55 1.51 9.89 14.65
C GLU A 55 1.51 8.76 13.62
N PHE A 56 0.73 8.92 12.54
CA PHE A 56 0.75 7.96 11.43
C PHE A 56 2.10 7.98 10.71
N ALA A 57 2.70 9.16 10.50
CA ALA A 57 4.00 9.28 9.85
C ALA A 57 5.11 8.63 10.70
N ASP A 58 5.11 8.86 12.00
CA ASP A 58 6.06 8.25 12.94
C ASP A 58 5.93 6.71 12.95
N LEU A 59 4.68 6.20 13.06
CA LEU A 59 4.43 4.77 13.05
C LEU A 59 4.83 4.14 11.71
N LEU A 60 4.54 4.81 10.59
CA LEU A 60 4.94 4.37 9.26
C LEU A 60 6.46 4.36 9.11
N GLY A 61 7.16 5.36 9.65
CA GLY A 61 8.61 5.42 9.68
C GLY A 61 9.20 4.19 10.35
N LEU A 62 8.69 3.83 11.54
CA LEU A 62 9.08 2.59 12.24
C LEU A 62 8.80 1.34 11.39
N CYS A 63 7.65 1.29 10.73
CA CYS A 63 7.25 0.14 9.90
C CYS A 63 8.13 -0.05 8.66
N GLN A 64 8.71 1.03 8.13
CA GLN A 64 9.63 1.00 6.97
C GLN A 64 11.04 0.49 7.34
N PHE A 65 11.44 0.61 8.60
CA PHE A 65 12.68 0.00 9.09
C PHE A 65 12.55 -1.52 9.27
N LEU A 66 11.34 -2.01 9.54
CA LEU A 66 11.09 -3.43 9.74
C LEU A 66 10.99 -4.17 8.40
N PRO A 67 11.62 -5.35 8.26
CA PRO A 67 11.45 -6.15 7.06
C PRO A 67 9.99 -6.62 6.94
N GLY A 68 9.45 -6.60 5.72
CA GLY A 68 8.10 -7.08 5.43
C GLY A 68 7.22 -6.02 4.76
N GLY A 69 5.91 -6.29 4.76
CA GLY A 69 4.93 -5.38 4.17
C GLY A 69 4.59 -4.23 5.11
N ASN A 70 4.81 -2.99 4.69
CA ASN A 70 4.56 -1.79 5.52
C ASN A 70 3.17 -1.78 6.17
N VAL A 71 2.12 -2.18 5.45
CA VAL A 71 0.75 -2.19 5.98
C VAL A 71 0.49 -3.31 6.99
N ILE A 72 1.19 -4.44 6.85
CA ILE A 72 1.17 -5.53 7.84
C ILE A 72 1.88 -5.09 9.12
N ASN A 73 3.07 -4.51 8.98
CA ASN A 73 3.82 -3.96 10.12
C ASN A 73 2.99 -2.87 10.82
N LEU A 74 2.31 -2.01 10.05
CA LEU A 74 1.44 -0.96 10.58
C LEU A 74 0.24 -1.54 11.34
N SER A 75 -0.36 -2.64 10.86
CA SER A 75 -1.49 -3.26 11.55
C SER A 75 -1.11 -3.88 12.88
N VAL A 76 0.06 -4.52 12.93
CA VAL A 76 0.63 -5.08 14.15
C VAL A 76 1.05 -3.96 15.11
N ALA A 77 1.81 -2.97 14.64
CA ALA A 77 2.31 -1.86 15.46
C ALA A 77 1.18 -1.03 16.07
N MET A 78 0.15 -0.72 15.27
CA MET A 78 -1.01 0.00 15.76
C MET A 78 -1.83 -0.85 16.75
N GLY A 79 -2.03 -2.13 16.45
CA GLY A 79 -2.67 -3.06 17.36
C GLY A 79 -1.95 -3.17 18.71
N MET A 80 -0.63 -3.32 18.68
CA MET A 80 0.24 -3.32 19.86
C MET A 80 0.11 -2.03 20.67
N ARG A 81 0.07 -0.87 19.99
CA ARG A 81 -0.02 0.44 20.64
C ARG A 81 -1.33 0.62 21.43
N PHE A 82 -2.47 0.19 20.89
CA PHE A 82 -3.77 0.43 21.53
C PHE A 82 -4.21 -0.64 22.53
N ARG A 83 -3.91 -1.92 22.26
CA ARG A 83 -4.42 -3.04 23.05
C ARG A 83 -3.35 -4.11 23.34
N GLY A 84 -2.07 -3.83 23.11
CA GLY A 84 -0.98 -4.79 23.27
C GLY A 84 -1.08 -5.98 22.31
N VAL A 85 -0.59 -7.14 22.74
CA VAL A 85 -0.58 -8.39 21.96
C VAL A 85 -1.94 -8.76 21.34
N PRO A 86 -3.09 -8.72 22.07
CA PRO A 86 -4.37 -9.06 21.46
C PRO A 86 -4.79 -8.05 20.38
N GLY A 87 -4.41 -6.77 20.51
CA GLY A 87 -4.61 -5.77 19.47
C GLY A 87 -3.80 -6.05 18.22
N ALA A 88 -2.54 -6.46 18.39
CA ALA A 88 -1.66 -6.83 17.30
C ALA A 88 -2.21 -8.00 16.48
N LEU A 89 -2.68 -9.05 17.17
CA LEU A 89 -3.33 -10.20 16.55
C LEU A 89 -4.64 -9.78 15.85
N ALA A 90 -5.45 -8.93 16.47
CA ALA A 90 -6.67 -8.42 15.86
C ALA A 90 -6.40 -7.62 14.57
N GLY A 91 -5.36 -6.78 14.56
CA GLY A 91 -4.97 -6.01 13.38
C GLY A 91 -4.42 -6.88 12.26
N LEU A 92 -3.56 -7.84 12.60
CA LEU A 92 -2.99 -8.80 11.64
C LEU A 92 -4.06 -9.70 11.03
N LEU A 93 -4.87 -10.35 11.89
CA LEU A 93 -5.95 -11.23 11.45
C LEU A 93 -7.02 -10.46 10.69
N GLY A 94 -7.37 -9.25 11.12
CA GLY A 94 -8.27 -8.38 10.37
C GLY A 94 -7.78 -8.19 8.94
N LEU A 95 -6.52 -7.77 8.79
CA LEU A 95 -5.92 -7.47 7.49
C LEU A 95 -5.91 -8.68 6.53
N ILE A 96 -5.61 -9.88 7.05
CA ILE A 96 -5.35 -11.07 6.22
C ILE A 96 -6.61 -11.92 6.04
N ALA A 97 -7.46 -12.05 7.08
CA ALA A 97 -8.57 -13.00 7.07
C ALA A 97 -9.55 -12.77 5.91
N GLY A 98 -9.92 -11.51 5.64
CA GLY A 98 -10.86 -11.18 4.55
C GLY A 98 -10.35 -11.64 3.18
N PRO A 99 -9.21 -11.13 2.71
CA PRO A 99 -8.62 -11.57 1.44
C PRO A 99 -8.38 -13.08 1.36
N SER A 100 -7.88 -13.69 2.44
CA SER A 100 -7.64 -15.15 2.48
C SER A 100 -8.93 -15.95 2.34
N LEU A 101 -10.01 -15.57 3.02
CA LEU A 101 -11.30 -16.25 2.91
C LEU A 101 -11.88 -16.14 1.49
N VAL A 102 -11.74 -14.97 0.85
CA VAL A 102 -12.17 -14.77 -0.54
C VAL A 102 -11.39 -15.69 -1.49
N VAL A 103 -10.06 -15.74 -1.36
CA VAL A 103 -9.21 -16.58 -2.22
C VAL A 103 -9.49 -18.07 -2.01
N ILE A 104 -9.62 -18.52 -0.76
CA ILE A 104 -9.94 -19.91 -0.44
C ILE A 104 -11.34 -20.28 -0.96
N GLY A 105 -12.34 -19.41 -0.73
CA GLY A 105 -13.70 -19.64 -1.21
C GLY A 105 -13.77 -19.74 -2.74
N LEU A 106 -13.07 -18.85 -3.45
CA LEU A 106 -12.94 -18.94 -4.91
C LEU A 106 -12.18 -20.20 -5.35
N GLY A 107 -11.17 -20.63 -4.61
CA GLY A 107 -10.42 -21.85 -4.88
C GLY A 107 -11.27 -23.12 -4.77
N VAL A 108 -12.08 -23.24 -3.71
CA VAL A 108 -13.02 -24.36 -3.55
C VAL A 108 -14.07 -24.36 -4.65
N LEU A 109 -14.63 -23.19 -4.98
CA LEU A 109 -15.59 -23.08 -6.08
C LEU A 109 -14.96 -23.48 -7.42
N TYR A 110 -13.70 -23.08 -7.65
CA TYR A 110 -12.97 -23.44 -8.85
C TYR A 110 -12.77 -24.95 -8.98
N GLU A 111 -12.44 -25.65 -7.89
CA GLU A 111 -12.24 -27.10 -7.91
C GLU A 111 -13.48 -27.86 -8.41
N HIS A 112 -14.68 -27.42 -8.03
CA HIS A 112 -15.94 -28.02 -8.48
C HIS A 112 -16.37 -27.62 -9.90
N THR A 113 -15.87 -26.49 -10.42
CA THR A 113 -16.38 -25.88 -11.67
C THR A 113 -15.33 -25.78 -12.79
N GLN A 114 -14.10 -26.25 -12.55
CA GLN A 114 -12.98 -26.18 -13.48
C GLN A 114 -13.21 -26.85 -14.84
N ASN A 115 -14.10 -27.84 -14.91
CA ASN A 115 -14.41 -28.57 -16.15
C ASN A 115 -15.42 -27.84 -17.05
N ASP A 116 -16.04 -26.75 -16.58
CA ASP A 116 -16.97 -25.96 -17.38
C ASP A 116 -16.22 -24.92 -18.23
N PRO A 117 -16.36 -24.94 -19.58
CA PRO A 117 -15.74 -23.96 -20.46
C PRO A 117 -16.10 -22.50 -20.12
N HIS A 118 -17.31 -22.23 -19.63
CA HIS A 118 -17.76 -20.89 -19.28
C HIS A 118 -16.97 -20.30 -18.11
N VAL A 119 -16.66 -21.14 -17.12
CA VAL A 119 -15.89 -20.73 -15.94
C VAL A 119 -14.45 -20.39 -16.35
N ARG A 120 -13.86 -21.18 -17.24
CA ARG A 120 -12.52 -20.89 -17.78
C ARG A 120 -12.45 -19.53 -18.49
N HIS A 121 -13.47 -19.18 -19.29
CA HIS A 121 -13.55 -17.86 -19.92
C HIS A 121 -13.77 -16.73 -18.92
N LEU A 122 -14.56 -16.94 -17.87
CA LEU A 122 -14.74 -15.98 -16.78
C LEU A 122 -13.42 -15.68 -16.08
N PHE A 123 -12.63 -16.70 -15.72
CA PHE A 123 -11.32 -16.52 -15.11
C PHE A 123 -10.33 -15.81 -16.03
N ALA A 124 -10.37 -16.09 -17.34
CA ALA A 124 -9.57 -15.34 -18.31
C ALA A 124 -9.97 -13.85 -18.36
N GLY A 125 -11.27 -13.54 -18.31
CA GLY A 125 -11.77 -12.17 -18.19
C GLY A 125 -11.34 -11.47 -16.90
N LEU A 126 -11.40 -12.19 -15.77
CA LEU A 126 -10.95 -11.69 -14.47
C LEU A 126 -9.44 -11.41 -14.48
N ALA A 127 -8.64 -12.32 -15.05
CA ALA A 127 -7.20 -12.13 -15.21
C ALA A 127 -6.87 -10.92 -16.10
N ALA A 128 -7.61 -10.73 -17.20
CA ALA A 128 -7.47 -9.56 -18.07
C ALA A 128 -7.83 -8.25 -17.34
N ALA A 129 -8.91 -8.25 -16.55
CA ALA A 129 -9.30 -7.10 -15.73
C ALA A 129 -8.25 -6.77 -14.65
N ALA A 130 -7.71 -7.79 -13.98
CA ALA A 130 -6.63 -7.63 -13.01
C ALA A 130 -5.35 -7.07 -13.66
N ALA A 131 -4.97 -7.57 -14.84
CA ALA A 131 -3.86 -7.04 -15.62
C ALA A 131 -4.10 -5.57 -16.02
N GLY A 132 -5.30 -5.23 -16.48
CA GLY A 132 -5.70 -3.85 -16.79
C GLY A 132 -5.61 -2.92 -15.57
N LEU A 133 -6.01 -3.39 -14.39
CA LEU A 133 -5.89 -2.65 -13.14
C LEU A 133 -4.42 -2.42 -12.77
N LEU A 134 -3.56 -3.45 -12.88
CA LEU A 134 -2.12 -3.33 -12.64
C LEU A 134 -1.47 -2.32 -13.60
N ILE A 135 -1.81 -2.38 -14.89
CA ILE A 135 -1.34 -1.41 -15.89
C ILE A 135 -1.82 0.00 -15.53
N SER A 136 -3.09 0.17 -15.15
CA SER A 136 -3.63 1.47 -14.72
C SER A 136 -2.86 2.06 -13.54
N MET A 137 -2.49 1.22 -12.56
CA MET A 137 -1.67 1.66 -11.43
C MET A 137 -0.25 2.03 -11.85
N ALA A 138 0.39 1.23 -12.71
CA ALA A 138 1.69 1.55 -13.26
C ALA A 138 1.66 2.89 -14.02
N LEU A 139 0.62 3.12 -14.83
CA LEU A 139 0.42 4.39 -15.55
C LEU A 139 0.23 5.57 -14.59
N LYS A 140 -0.53 5.41 -13.49
CA LYS A 140 -0.67 6.47 -12.47
C LYS A 140 0.66 6.86 -11.83
N ILE A 141 1.58 5.91 -11.66
CA ILE A 141 2.92 6.15 -11.09
C ILE A 141 3.84 6.80 -12.13
N VAL A 142 3.75 6.39 -13.40
CA VAL A 142 4.59 6.92 -14.50
C VAL A 142 4.13 8.30 -14.98
N LEU A 143 2.84 8.61 -14.90
CA LEU A 143 2.27 9.84 -15.47
C LEU A 143 2.90 11.14 -14.90
N PRO A 144 3.12 11.28 -13.58
CA PRO A 144 3.81 12.44 -13.00
C PRO A 144 5.25 12.62 -13.53
N LEU A 145 5.93 11.52 -13.85
CA LEU A 145 7.31 11.52 -14.35
C LEU A 145 7.45 12.23 -15.71
N ARG A 146 6.38 12.32 -16.49
CA ARG A 146 6.37 13.02 -17.79
C ARG A 146 6.68 14.51 -17.69
N ARG A 147 6.53 15.12 -16.50
CA ARG A 147 6.87 16.53 -16.30
C ARG A 147 8.37 16.81 -16.30
N SER A 148 9.21 15.79 -16.15
CA SER A 148 10.67 15.91 -16.24
C SER A 148 11.20 14.93 -17.29
N PRO A 149 11.63 15.41 -18.48
CA PRO A 149 12.13 14.51 -19.54
C PRO A 149 13.35 13.71 -19.08
N MET A 150 14.14 14.26 -18.15
CA MET A 150 15.31 13.59 -17.59
C MET A 150 14.92 12.48 -16.61
N ALA A 151 13.91 12.69 -15.76
CA ALA A 151 13.38 11.63 -14.89
C ALA A 151 12.74 10.50 -15.71
N ALA A 152 12.04 10.84 -16.79
CA ALA A 152 11.48 9.86 -17.72
C ALA A 152 12.57 9.02 -18.40
N PHE A 153 13.68 9.64 -18.84
CA PHE A 153 14.82 8.93 -19.42
C PHE A 153 15.46 7.94 -18.44
N ILE A 154 15.70 8.38 -17.20
CA ILE A 154 16.27 7.52 -16.13
C ILE A 154 15.33 6.35 -15.82
N ALA A 155 14.03 6.58 -15.75
CA ALA A 155 13.04 5.53 -15.53
C ALA A 155 13.00 4.53 -16.69
N ALA A 156 13.08 5.01 -17.94
CA ALA A 156 13.15 4.14 -19.12
C ALA A 156 14.43 3.29 -19.13
N LEU A 157 15.57 3.88 -18.78
CA LEU A 157 16.84 3.16 -18.68
C LEU A 157 16.80 2.07 -17.59
N GLY A 158 16.27 2.40 -16.42
CA GLY A 158 16.06 1.42 -15.34
C GLY A 158 15.10 0.30 -15.75
N PHE A 159 14.01 0.63 -16.45
CA PHE A 159 13.07 -0.36 -16.97
C PHE A 159 13.74 -1.30 -17.98
N ILE A 160 14.52 -0.79 -18.94
CA ILE A 160 15.26 -1.61 -19.90
C ILE A 160 16.26 -2.52 -19.18
N ALA A 161 17.01 -1.98 -18.21
CA ALA A 161 18.00 -2.73 -17.48
C ALA A 161 17.40 -3.89 -16.67
N ILE A 162 16.24 -3.69 -16.05
CA ILE A 162 15.60 -4.71 -15.23
C ILE A 162 14.73 -5.66 -16.09
N ALA A 163 13.87 -5.12 -16.95
CA ALA A 163 12.88 -5.91 -17.68
C ALA A 163 13.48 -6.65 -18.89
N ILE A 164 14.44 -6.03 -19.60
CA ILE A 164 15.04 -6.61 -20.82
C ILE A 164 16.36 -7.29 -20.49
N MET A 165 17.28 -6.58 -19.82
CA MET A 165 18.60 -7.14 -19.50
C MET A 165 18.59 -8.09 -18.28
N ARG A 166 17.46 -8.20 -17.56
CA ARG A 166 17.28 -9.06 -16.38
C ARG A 166 18.36 -8.88 -15.32
N LEU A 167 18.89 -7.66 -15.20
CA LEU A 167 19.87 -7.34 -14.17
C LEU A 167 19.23 -7.43 -12.78
N PRO A 168 19.97 -7.87 -11.76
CA PRO A 168 19.44 -7.93 -10.41
C PRO A 168 19.07 -6.52 -9.92
N LEU A 169 17.91 -6.38 -9.27
CA LEU A 169 17.34 -5.10 -8.85
C LEU A 169 18.33 -4.25 -8.04
N LEU A 170 19.01 -4.89 -7.08
CA LEU A 170 19.95 -4.24 -6.16
C LEU A 170 21.05 -3.44 -6.88
N PRO A 171 21.89 -4.03 -7.76
CA PRO A 171 22.93 -3.28 -8.45
C PRO A 171 22.39 -2.22 -9.42
N THR A 172 21.29 -2.48 -10.13
CA THR A 172 20.66 -1.46 -10.99
C THR A 172 20.25 -0.23 -10.18
N MET A 173 19.58 -0.42 -9.04
CA MET A 173 19.18 0.69 -8.16
C MET A 173 20.39 1.38 -7.55
N LEU A 174 21.43 0.63 -7.16
CA LEU A 174 22.66 1.20 -6.59
C LEU A 174 23.38 2.15 -7.56
N VAL A 175 23.31 1.89 -8.87
CA VAL A 175 23.95 2.75 -9.89
C VAL A 175 23.03 3.88 -10.35
N LEU A 176 21.76 3.57 -10.66
CA LEU A 176 20.81 4.56 -11.20
C LEU A 176 20.39 5.61 -10.17
N THR A 177 20.29 5.25 -8.89
CA THR A 177 19.85 6.19 -7.84
C THR A 177 20.83 7.35 -7.63
N PRO A 178 22.14 7.12 -7.38
CA PRO A 178 23.10 8.22 -7.25
C PRO A 178 23.28 9.00 -8.55
N LEU A 179 23.22 8.34 -9.72
CA LEU A 179 23.27 9.00 -11.02
C LEU A 179 22.08 9.95 -11.22
N SER A 180 20.87 9.51 -10.83
CA SER A 180 19.65 10.32 -10.86
C SER A 180 19.75 11.54 -9.94
N ILE A 181 20.20 11.34 -8.69
CA ILE A 181 20.36 12.43 -7.71
C ILE A 181 21.40 13.45 -8.20
N TYR A 182 22.53 12.97 -8.72
CA TYR A 182 23.60 13.82 -9.25
C TYR A 182 23.09 14.69 -10.40
N ILE A 183 22.40 14.09 -11.34
CA ILE A 183 21.80 14.78 -12.50
C ILE A 183 20.73 15.79 -12.03
N ALA A 184 19.83 15.38 -11.14
CA ALA A 184 18.78 16.26 -10.63
C ALA A 184 19.35 17.47 -9.87
N SER A 185 20.44 17.28 -9.12
CA SER A 185 21.14 18.36 -8.41
C SER A 185 21.82 19.37 -9.34
N ARG A 186 22.15 18.98 -10.58
CA ARG A 186 22.71 19.85 -11.60
C ARG A 186 21.68 20.64 -12.39
N SER A 187 20.46 20.11 -12.54
CA SER A 187 19.35 20.86 -13.17
C SER A 187 18.63 21.82 -12.22
N ALA A 188 18.90 21.74 -10.92
CA ALA A 188 18.35 22.64 -9.90
C ALA A 188 19.25 23.84 -9.54
N ARG A 189 20.42 23.96 -10.17
CA ARG A 189 21.27 25.16 -10.18
C ARG A 189 21.12 25.88 -11.52
#